data_AF-J5K8W0-F1
#
_entry.id   AF-J5K8W0-F1
#
_cell.length_a   1.000
_cell.length_b   1.000
_cell.length_c   1.000
_cell.angle_alpha   90.00
_cell.angle_beta   90.00
_cell.angle_gamma   90.00
#
_symmetry.space_group_name_H-M   'P 1'
#
loop_
_entity.id
_entity.type
_entity.pdbx_description
1 polymer ?
#
loop_
_entity_poly.entity_id
_entity_poly.type
_entity_poly.pdbx_seq_one_letter_code
_entity_poly.pdbx_strand_id
1 'polypeptide(L)' 'MSDNKSIETIANTLISQYGDDAEAVAMLRAAEYAADLNNEEWIKWENIIKKIHSMNESPKLDG' A
#
# COMPACT_ATOMS: atom_id res chain seq x y z
N MET A 1 -4.60 18.97 -1.32
CA MET A 1 -5.31 18.19 -0.27
C MET A 1 -6.06 17.04 -0.95
N SER A 2 -5.35 16.05 -1.52
CA SER A 2 -6.04 14.95 -2.25
C SER A 2 -5.32 13.60 -2.16
N ASP A 3 -4.03 13.60 -1.81
CA ASP A 3 -3.15 12.44 -2.02
C ASP A 3 -3.24 11.44 -0.85
N ASN A 4 -3.31 11.95 0.38
CA ASN A 4 -3.32 11.10 1.57
C ASN A 4 -4.63 10.30 1.74
N LYS A 5 -5.78 10.91 1.40
CA LYS A 5 -7.08 10.22 1.41
C LYS A 5 -7.14 9.11 0.36
N SER A 6 -6.42 9.27 -0.74
CA SER A 6 -6.32 8.28 -1.81
C SER A 6 -5.48 7.07 -1.38
N ILE A 7 -4.34 7.29 -0.72
CA ILE A 7 -3.46 6.22 -0.21
C ILE A 7 -4.20 5.31 0.77
N GLU A 8 -4.90 5.89 1.76
CA GLU A 8 -5.64 5.10 2.75
C GLU A 8 -6.82 4.32 2.14
N THR A 9 -7.52 4.92 1.18
CA THR A 9 -8.62 4.23 0.48
C THR A 9 -8.09 3.04 -0.33
N ILE A 10 -6.97 3.21 -1.03
CA ILE A 10 -6.34 2.13 -1.80
C ILE A 10 -5.83 1.03 -0.86
N ALA A 11 -5.13 1.39 0.22
CA ALA A 11 -4.66 0.43 1.22
C ALA A 11 -5.80 -0.42 1.79
N ASN A 12 -6.89 0.21 2.26
CA ASN A 12 -8.07 -0.50 2.76
C ASN A 12 -8.71 -1.40 1.68
N THR A 13 -8.77 -0.92 0.44
CA THR A 13 -9.32 -1.67 -0.69
C THR A 13 -8.47 -2.90 -1.00
N LEU A 14 -7.14 -2.81 -0.90
CA LEU A 14 -6.23 -3.93 -1.11
C LEU A 14 -6.35 -4.94 0.03
N ILE A 15 -6.36 -4.49 1.29
CA ILE A 15 -6.58 -5.38 2.46
C ILE A 15 -7.93 -6.10 2.35
N SER A 16 -8.99 -5.40 1.95
CA SER A 16 -10.31 -6.01 1.80
C SER A 16 -10.40 -7.05 0.67
N GLN A 17 -9.57 -6.94 -0.37
CA GLN A 17 -9.60 -7.86 -1.53
C GLN A 17 -8.61 -9.02 -1.39
N TYR A 18 -7.44 -8.74 -0.82
CA TYR A 18 -6.29 -9.64 -0.81
C TYR A 18 -5.88 -10.06 0.60
N GLY A 19 -6.46 -9.49 1.66
CA GLY A 19 -6.12 -9.84 3.04
C GLY A 19 -4.63 -9.65 3.33
N ASP A 20 -3.99 -10.70 3.85
CA ASP A 20 -2.56 -10.75 4.11
C ASP A 20 -1.69 -10.53 2.85
N ASP A 21 -2.20 -10.85 1.66
CA ASP A 21 -1.47 -10.66 0.40
C ASP A 21 -1.51 -9.21 -0.13
N ALA A 22 -2.24 -8.32 0.54
CA ALA A 22 -2.40 -6.92 0.09
C ALA A 22 -1.07 -6.17 -0.07
N GLU A 23 -0.12 -6.42 0.83
CA GLU A 23 1.21 -5.82 0.77
C GLU A 23 2.01 -6.34 -0.43
N ALA A 24 1.98 -7.65 -0.69
CA ALA A 24 2.63 -8.26 -1.83
C ALA A 24 2.07 -7.73 -3.16
N VAL A 25 0.74 -7.57 -3.26
CA VAL A 25 0.10 -6.97 -4.43
C VAL A 25 0.53 -5.52 -4.64
N ALA A 26 0.61 -4.73 -3.56
CA ALA A 26 1.07 -3.35 -3.63
C ALA A 26 2.55 -3.24 -4.05
N MET A 27 3.41 -4.15 -3.57
CA MET A 27 4.81 -4.26 -3.97
C MET A 27 4.96 -4.58 -5.46
N LEU A 28 4.18 -5.52 -5.99
CA LEU A 28 4.21 -5.84 -7.42
C LEU A 28 3.84 -4.62 -8.29
N ARG A 29 2.84 -3.85 -7.86
CA ARG A 29 2.46 -2.60 -8.53
C ARG A 29 3.58 -1.56 -8.47
N ALA A 30 4.19 -1.35 -7.30
CA ALA A 30 5.33 -0.45 -7.17
C ALA A 30 6.48 -0.84 -8.11
N ALA A 31 6.79 -2.13 -8.22
CA ALA A 31 7.83 -2.64 -9.10
C ALA A 31 7.51 -2.40 -10.59
N GLU A 32 6.24 -2.57 -10.99
CA GLU A 32 5.77 -2.26 -12.35
C GLU A 32 5.99 -0.79 -12.72
N TYR A 33 5.60 0.15 -11.84
CA TYR A 33 5.82 1.58 -12.07
C TYR A 33 7.30 1.98 -12.04
N ALA A 34 8.11 1.35 -11.19
CA ALA A 34 9.55 1.56 -11.16
C ALA A 34 10.21 1.09 -12.48
N ALA A 35 9.77 -0.05 -13.02
CA ALA A 35 10.26 -0.57 -14.29
C ALA A 35 9.85 0.31 -15.48
N ASP A 36 8.69 0.96 -15.41
CA ASP A 36 8.18 1.91 -16.40
C ASP A 36 8.81 3.32 -16.28
N LEU A 37 9.75 3.52 -15.33
CA LEU A 37 10.34 4.83 -15.00
C LEU A 37 9.30 5.88 -14.54
N ASN A 38 8.13 5.43 -14.08
CA ASN A 38 7.07 6.28 -13.56
C ASN A 38 7.27 6.52 -12.06
N ASN A 39 8.19 7.44 -11.74
CA ASN A 39 8.58 7.73 -10.36
C ASN A 39 7.43 8.28 -9.50
N GLU A 40 6.49 9.02 -10.08
CA GLU A 40 5.36 9.59 -9.35
C GLU A 40 4.44 8.49 -8.81
N GLU A 41 4.04 7.54 -9.68
CA GLU A 41 3.23 6.42 -9.24
C GLU A 41 4.03 5.44 -8.37
N TRP A 42 5.32 5.21 -8.66
CA TRP A 42 6.17 4.40 -7.80
C TRP A 42 6.18 4.93 -6.36
N ILE A 43 6.46 6.23 -6.15
CA ILE A 43 6.48 6.85 -4.81
C ILE A 43 5.10 6.75 -4.13
N LYS A 44 4.01 6.90 -4.89
CA LYS A 44 2.65 6.74 -4.35
C LYS A 44 2.41 5.32 -3.86
N TRP A 45 2.81 4.30 -4.62
CA TRP A 45 2.69 2.90 -4.23
C TRP A 45 3.59 2.53 -3.05
N GLU A 46 4.79 3.10 -2.94
CA GLU A 46 5.63 2.99 -1.74
C GLU A 46 4.92 3.48 -0.47
N ASN A 47 4.18 4.59 -0.58
CA ASN A 47 3.40 5.10 0.55
C ASN A 47 2.18 4.21 0.86
N ILE A 48 1.57 3.58 -0.14
CA ILE A 48 0.49 2.60 0.04
C ILE A 48 1.01 1.36 0.77
N ILE A 49 2.16 0.81 0.35
CA ILE A 49 2.80 -0.34 1.00
C ILE A 49 3.05 -0.05 2.48
N LYS A 50 3.69 1.09 2.79
CA LYS A 50 3.94 1.51 4.18
C LYS A 50 2.65 1.64 4.98
N LYS A 51 1.58 2.15 4.37
CA LYS A 51 0.27 2.28 5.03
C LYS A 51 -0.36 0.91 5.32
N ILE A 52 -0.33 -0.02 4.36
CA ILE A 52 -0.80 -1.39 4.55
C ILE A 52 -0.01 -2.06 5.66
N HIS A 53 1.32 -1.96 5.64
CA HIS A 53 2.20 -2.49 6.67
C HIS A 53 1.81 -1.97 8.06
N SER A 54 1.71 -0.65 8.23
CA SER A 54 1.29 -0.05 9.51
C SER A 54 -0.11 -0.49 9.96
N MET A 55 -1.04 -0.72 9.02
CA MET A 55 -2.39 -1.21 9.34
C MET A 55 -2.38 -2.68 9.75
N ASN A 56 -1.51 -3.50 9.13
CA ASN A 56 -1.39 -4.93 9.40
C ASN A 56 -0.47 -5.25 10.60
N GLU A 57 0.42 -4.33 10.98
CA GLU A 57 1.18 -4.35 12.24
C GLU A 57 0.39 -3.75 13.41
N SER A 58 -0.80 -3.20 13.17
CA SER A 58 -1.73 -2.74 14.19
C SER A 58 -2.68 -3.78 14.84
N PRO A 59 -2.53 -5.12 14.74
CA PRO A 59 -3.12 -6.00 15.72
C PRO A 59 -2.23 -5.92 16.96
N LYS A 60 -2.67 -5.08 17.89
CA LYS A 60 -2.24 -5.00 19.29
C LYS A 60 -1.59 -6.32 19.77
N LEU A 61 -0.28 -6.28 19.98
CA LEU A 61 0.38 -7.09 20.99
C LEU A 61 -0.07 -6.55 22.37
N ASP A 62 -1.32 -6.79 22.73
CA ASP A 62 -1.80 -6.68 24.11
C ASP A 62 -2.07 -8.13 24.55
N GLY A 63 -1.01 -8.76 25.04
CA GLY A 63 -0.99 -10.10 25.61
C GLY A 63 -0.45 -10.05 27.03
#